data_AF-A0A518IBF1-F1
#
_entry.id   AF-A0A518IBF1-F1
#
_cell.length_a   1.000
_cell.length_b   1.000
_cell.length_c   1.000
_cell.angle_alpha   90.00
_cell.angle_beta   90.00
_cell.angle_gamma   90.00
#
_symmetry.space_group_name_H-M   'P 1'
#
loop_
_entity.id
_entity.type
_entity.pdbx_description
1 polymer ?
#
loop_
_entity_poly.entity_id
_entity_poly.type
_entity_poly.pdbx_seq_one_letter_code
_entity_poly.pdbx_strand_id
1 'polypeptide(L)'
;MTSGLNNYFGDLHNHNQVGYAQGSLDRSFEIARNHLDFYAFTPHSYWPDVEDYDGKITHKWKNGFHIARSRWPEVVELAKQFEQPGEFVTILGYERHGTQEGDYHILFPDLKGDYELIEDLSELQAFARERGCLLIPHHPANRLGHRGFDASKMDPAVSPVLEIHSEWGCAEHDRAPFPYKRHTEGGRWTKHTLQSYLNQGYRLGVVASTDDHLGHPGGYREGLAAIKATELTREALFDAIRNRRTYAVTGDRIELDFFLNDQIMGQELEFTPERRLKVHVRGWDEIDRVEVLKNGRVIHRDFPVDREPDQSAWDKPVVLRFEYGWGPWPALGWGGTADWNFTVDIEGGQLQQMHPCFTTGPLDEFRRDRILEQTSNQLKVQSFTALKQQVDDWSQKAIVMRIQGDANTKVSISCTQPSECQLTQTFAELATSNEMLFTRPFPWESAMLHRLVFQDNWETEFEFEDHDEGNKDDWYYVRVIQTNGEMAWSSPIWVNKK
;
A
#
# COMPACT_ATOMS: atom_id res chain seq x y z
N MET A 1 -17.67 -1.92 -14.50
CA MET A 1 -16.75 -2.89 -13.90
C MET A 1 -16.35 -3.89 -14.97
N THR A 2 -15.05 -3.96 -15.28
CA THR A 2 -14.51 -4.90 -16.29
C THR A 2 -14.81 -6.33 -15.87
N SER A 3 -15.65 -7.01 -16.64
CA SER A 3 -15.90 -8.43 -16.47
C SER A 3 -14.61 -9.21 -16.73
N GLY A 4 -13.83 -9.51 -15.67
CA GLY A 4 -12.66 -10.39 -15.74
C GLY A 4 -11.37 -9.92 -15.08
N LEU A 5 -11.33 -8.77 -14.39
CA LEU A 5 -10.16 -8.34 -13.62
C LEU A 5 -10.47 -8.27 -12.12
N ASN A 6 -9.55 -8.75 -11.29
CA ASN A 6 -9.59 -8.69 -9.84
C ASN A 6 -8.53 -7.73 -9.30
N ASN A 7 -8.73 -7.20 -8.09
CA ASN A 7 -7.72 -6.42 -7.38
C ASN A 7 -6.90 -7.34 -6.48
N TYR A 8 -5.57 -7.30 -6.64
CA TYR A 8 -4.63 -7.95 -5.75
C TYR A 8 -3.75 -6.90 -5.09
N PHE A 9 -3.49 -7.04 -3.80
CA PHE A 9 -2.72 -6.10 -2.99
C PHE A 9 -1.47 -6.79 -2.45
N GLY A 10 -0.33 -6.15 -2.61
CA GLY A 10 0.94 -6.71 -2.22
C GLY A 10 2.02 -5.65 -2.04
N ASP A 11 3.20 -6.13 -1.70
CA ASP A 11 4.35 -5.30 -1.42
C ASP A 11 5.50 -5.69 -2.36
N LEU A 12 5.99 -4.73 -3.15
CA LEU A 12 7.03 -4.94 -4.15
C LEU A 12 8.41 -4.45 -3.69
N HIS A 13 8.47 -3.70 -2.59
CA HIS A 13 9.69 -3.06 -2.11
C HIS A 13 9.72 -3.04 -0.59
N ASN A 14 10.60 -3.85 0.01
CA ASN A 14 10.79 -3.98 1.45
C ASN A 14 12.10 -4.72 1.75
N HIS A 15 12.51 -4.71 3.02
CA HIS A 15 13.79 -5.22 3.45
C HIS A 15 13.74 -5.96 4.79
N ASN A 16 14.71 -6.85 4.99
CA ASN A 16 14.93 -7.54 6.25
C ASN A 16 16.44 -7.77 6.49
N GLN A 17 16.79 -8.60 7.46
CA GLN A 17 18.20 -8.89 7.81
C GLN A 17 19.06 -9.47 6.68
N VAL A 18 18.47 -10.00 5.60
CA VAL A 18 19.22 -10.38 4.40
C VAL A 18 19.52 -9.10 3.62
N GLY A 19 20.69 -8.53 3.88
CA GLY A 19 21.02 -7.15 3.54
C GLY A 19 21.54 -6.43 4.78
N TYR A 20 21.02 -5.23 5.06
CA TYR A 20 21.39 -4.45 6.24
C TYR A 20 20.20 -3.87 7.04
N ALA A 21 18.98 -4.35 6.76
CA ALA A 21 17.79 -4.03 7.52
C ALA A 21 17.62 -5.00 8.71
N GLN A 22 16.46 -5.02 9.37
CA GLN A 22 16.19 -5.81 10.56
C GLN A 22 15.02 -6.79 10.36
N GLY A 23 14.81 -7.70 11.31
CA GLY A 23 13.80 -8.76 11.21
C GLY A 23 14.28 -9.96 10.38
N SER A 24 13.88 -11.17 10.77
CA SER A 24 14.30 -12.37 10.04
C SER A 24 13.67 -12.51 8.65
N LEU A 25 14.30 -13.34 7.81
CA LEU A 25 13.77 -13.65 6.49
C LEU A 25 12.44 -14.40 6.62
N ASP A 26 12.39 -15.44 7.47
CA ASP A 26 11.18 -16.21 7.77
C ASP A 26 10.02 -15.32 8.24
N ARG A 27 10.30 -14.39 9.17
CA ARG A 27 9.32 -13.40 9.64
C ARG A 27 8.65 -12.67 8.49
N SER A 28 9.42 -12.15 7.54
CA SER A 28 8.87 -11.35 6.45
C SER A 28 7.93 -12.17 5.56
N PHE A 29 8.27 -13.43 5.25
CA PHE A 29 7.42 -14.33 4.49
C PHE A 29 6.16 -14.77 5.27
N GLU A 30 6.29 -15.04 6.58
CA GLU A 30 5.15 -15.33 7.45
C GLU A 30 4.16 -14.17 7.51
N ILE A 31 4.66 -12.94 7.70
CA ILE A 31 3.83 -11.74 7.77
C ILE A 31 3.14 -11.49 6.42
N ALA A 32 3.90 -11.53 5.33
CA ALA A 32 3.35 -11.35 3.98
C ALA A 32 2.22 -12.34 3.69
N ARG A 33 2.41 -13.64 3.96
CA ARG A 33 1.39 -14.65 3.70
C ARG A 33 0.13 -14.49 4.55
N ASN A 34 0.22 -13.86 5.71
CA ASN A 34 -0.95 -13.65 6.57
C ASN A 34 -1.90 -12.58 6.04
N HIS A 35 -1.40 -11.60 5.27
CA HIS A 35 -2.24 -10.48 4.84
C HIS A 35 -1.95 -9.91 3.44
N LEU A 36 -1.10 -10.47 2.61
CA LEU A 36 -0.88 -9.99 1.23
C LEU A 36 -1.28 -11.04 0.21
N ASP A 37 -1.69 -10.60 -0.98
CA ASP A 37 -1.94 -11.48 -2.13
C ASP A 37 -0.62 -11.84 -2.84
N PHE A 38 0.34 -10.91 -2.85
CA PHE A 38 1.67 -11.13 -3.39
C PHE A 38 2.76 -10.37 -2.62
N TYR A 39 4.00 -10.85 -2.75
CA TYR A 39 5.14 -10.33 -2.02
C TYR A 39 6.42 -10.47 -2.84
N ALA A 40 7.11 -9.36 -3.07
CA ALA A 40 8.49 -9.35 -3.55
C ALA A 40 9.42 -9.02 -2.38
N PHE A 41 10.34 -9.93 -2.06
CA PHE A 41 11.44 -9.58 -1.17
C PHE A 41 12.55 -8.92 -1.98
N THR A 42 12.93 -7.68 -1.64
CA THR A 42 13.90 -6.88 -2.39
C THR A 42 15.04 -6.43 -1.48
N PRO A 43 16.00 -7.30 -1.15
CA PRO A 43 17.13 -6.91 -0.31
C PRO A 43 17.98 -5.84 -0.99
N HIS A 44 18.50 -4.91 -0.17
CA HIS A 44 19.59 -4.01 -0.56
C HIS A 44 20.77 -4.82 -1.10
N SER A 45 21.07 -4.71 -2.39
CA SER A 45 21.98 -5.66 -3.05
C SER A 45 23.15 -5.02 -3.78
N TYR A 46 23.03 -3.79 -4.28
CA TYR A 46 24.12 -3.18 -5.02
C TYR A 46 24.05 -1.66 -5.09
N TRP A 47 25.22 -1.00 -5.11
CA TRP A 47 25.36 0.44 -5.33
C TRP A 47 26.68 0.71 -6.07
N PRO A 48 26.68 0.76 -7.41
CA PRO A 48 27.90 0.81 -8.22
C PRO A 48 28.64 2.15 -8.11
N ASP A 49 27.90 3.26 -8.00
CA ASP A 49 28.43 4.63 -7.94
C ASP A 49 28.40 5.21 -6.51
N VAL A 50 28.56 4.36 -5.50
CA VAL A 50 28.67 4.79 -4.09
C VAL A 50 30.04 5.41 -3.84
N GLU A 51 30.06 6.61 -3.28
CA GLU A 51 31.30 7.24 -2.80
C GLU A 51 31.67 6.69 -1.41
N ASP A 52 32.92 6.92 -0.99
CA ASP A 52 33.33 6.60 0.37
C ASP A 52 32.90 7.73 1.32
N TYR A 53 32.10 7.35 2.32
CA TYR A 53 31.59 8.25 3.35
C TYR A 53 32.32 8.03 4.69
N ASP A 54 32.35 9.08 5.51
CA ASP A 54 32.95 9.04 6.85
C ASP A 54 32.25 8.00 7.77
N GLY A 55 32.96 7.58 8.83
CA GLY A 55 32.36 6.79 9.90
C GLY A 55 32.08 5.31 9.57
N LYS A 56 32.74 4.75 8.55
CA LYS A 56 32.58 3.34 8.09
C LYS A 56 31.18 3.00 7.59
N ILE A 57 30.33 3.98 7.27
CA ILE A 57 28.97 3.70 6.83
C ILE A 57 28.94 2.97 5.48
N THR A 58 29.85 3.32 4.55
CA THR A 58 30.02 2.58 3.28
C THR A 58 30.38 1.10 3.52
N HIS A 59 31.12 0.79 4.59
CA HIS A 59 31.44 -0.59 4.94
C HIS A 59 30.19 -1.36 5.41
N LYS A 60 29.27 -0.71 6.14
CA LYS A 60 28.00 -1.32 6.55
C LYS A 60 27.17 -1.71 5.32
N TRP A 61 27.04 -0.82 4.34
CA TRP A 61 26.29 -1.12 3.10
C TRP A 61 26.95 -2.23 2.29
N LYS A 62 28.27 -2.13 2.02
CA LYS A 62 29.03 -3.17 1.31
C LYS A 62 28.94 -4.54 1.99
N ASN A 63 28.94 -4.58 3.33
CA ASN A 63 28.72 -5.82 4.08
C ASN A 63 27.29 -6.36 3.91
N GLY A 64 26.28 -5.50 3.93
CA GLY A 64 24.89 -5.92 3.67
C GLY A 64 24.72 -6.50 2.25
N PHE A 65 25.32 -5.89 1.23
CA PHE A 65 25.33 -6.44 -0.13
C PHE A 65 25.98 -7.83 -0.20
N HIS A 66 27.05 -8.04 0.56
CA HIS A 66 27.68 -9.36 0.69
C HIS A 66 26.75 -10.39 1.39
N ILE A 67 26.03 -9.97 2.44
CA ILE A 67 25.04 -10.82 3.11
C ILE A 67 23.91 -11.18 2.15
N ALA A 68 23.34 -10.21 1.44
CA ALA A 68 22.28 -10.43 0.46
C ALA A 68 22.71 -11.46 -0.59
N ARG A 69 23.91 -11.29 -1.18
CA ARG A 69 24.45 -12.23 -2.16
C ARG A 69 24.69 -13.62 -1.59
N SER A 70 25.28 -13.72 -0.39
CA SER A 70 25.63 -15.02 0.21
C SER A 70 24.40 -15.81 0.66
N ARG A 71 23.32 -15.13 1.07
CA ARG A 71 22.07 -15.73 1.51
C ARG A 71 20.98 -15.78 0.44
N TRP A 72 21.24 -15.30 -0.78
CA TRP A 72 20.29 -15.34 -1.89
C TRP A 72 19.71 -16.75 -2.15
N PRO A 73 20.47 -17.87 -2.07
CA PRO A 73 19.89 -19.20 -2.19
C PRO A 73 18.80 -19.50 -1.14
N GLU A 74 18.91 -18.96 0.07
CA GLU A 74 17.89 -19.09 1.12
C GLU A 74 16.62 -18.31 0.74
N VAL A 75 16.77 -17.11 0.18
CA VAL A 75 15.64 -16.31 -0.34
C VAL A 75 14.88 -17.08 -1.42
N VAL A 76 15.61 -17.65 -2.39
CA VAL A 76 15.01 -18.42 -3.49
C VAL A 76 14.26 -19.64 -2.97
N GLU A 77 14.82 -20.34 -1.99
CA GLU A 77 14.18 -21.50 -1.39
C GLU A 77 12.91 -21.11 -0.61
N LEU A 78 12.97 -20.09 0.25
CA LEU A 78 11.79 -19.63 0.99
C LEU A 78 10.69 -19.11 0.05
N ALA A 79 11.06 -18.37 -1.00
CA ALA A 79 10.10 -17.92 -1.99
C ALA A 79 9.33 -19.09 -2.62
N LYS A 80 10.01 -20.20 -2.95
CA LYS A 80 9.37 -21.42 -3.47
C LYS A 80 8.52 -22.13 -2.43
N GLN A 81 8.96 -22.16 -1.17
CA GLN A 81 8.25 -22.83 -0.09
C GLN A 81 6.94 -22.13 0.29
N PHE A 82 6.94 -20.80 0.25
CA PHE A 82 5.76 -20.00 0.59
C PHE A 82 4.81 -19.79 -0.59
N GLU A 83 5.27 -19.92 -1.83
CA GLU A 83 4.42 -19.75 -3.01
C GLU A 83 3.23 -20.72 -3.00
N GLN A 84 2.04 -20.17 -3.23
CA GLN A 84 0.81 -20.92 -3.40
C GLN A 84 -0.04 -20.20 -4.46
N PRO A 85 0.19 -20.47 -5.77
CA PRO A 85 -0.51 -19.76 -6.84
C PRO A 85 -2.03 -19.84 -6.67
N GLY A 86 -2.73 -18.73 -6.90
CA GLY A 86 -4.15 -18.59 -6.61
C GLY A 86 -4.48 -18.08 -5.19
N GLU A 87 -3.54 -18.18 -4.24
CA GLU A 87 -3.72 -17.72 -2.85
C GLU A 87 -2.63 -16.73 -2.40
N PHE A 88 -1.35 -17.00 -2.72
CA PHE A 88 -0.22 -16.14 -2.37
C PHE A 88 0.93 -16.31 -3.38
N VAL A 89 1.33 -15.22 -4.05
CA VAL A 89 2.39 -15.23 -5.06
C VAL A 89 3.68 -14.60 -4.52
N THR A 90 4.78 -15.34 -4.57
CA THR A 90 6.11 -14.81 -4.26
C THR A 90 6.83 -14.34 -5.52
N ILE A 91 7.55 -13.24 -5.42
CA ILE A 91 8.33 -12.63 -6.49
C ILE A 91 9.76 -12.47 -5.99
N LEU A 92 10.75 -12.92 -6.77
CA LEU A 92 12.14 -12.59 -6.48
C LEU A 92 12.43 -11.18 -6.96
N GLY A 93 13.17 -10.45 -6.17
CA GLY A 93 13.74 -9.17 -6.58
C GLY A 93 14.93 -8.78 -5.75
N TYR A 94 15.54 -7.66 -6.10
CA TYR A 94 16.51 -6.98 -5.26
C TYR A 94 16.56 -5.50 -5.60
N GLU A 95 17.04 -4.72 -4.64
CA GLU A 95 17.25 -3.29 -4.83
C GLU A 95 18.67 -2.99 -5.31
N ARG A 96 18.76 -2.14 -6.33
CA ARG A 96 19.98 -1.51 -6.81
C ARG A 96 19.86 0.00 -6.64
N HIS A 97 20.81 0.57 -5.93
CA HIS A 97 20.97 2.01 -5.79
C HIS A 97 21.68 2.63 -6.98
N GLY A 98 21.44 3.92 -7.21
CA GLY A 98 22.17 4.72 -8.19
C GLY A 98 22.19 6.19 -7.79
N THR A 99 23.36 6.71 -7.42
CA THR A 99 23.52 8.12 -7.04
C THR A 99 23.09 9.06 -8.17
N GLN A 100 23.48 8.74 -9.41
CA GLN A 100 23.25 9.61 -10.57
C GLN A 100 21.94 9.36 -11.31
N GLU A 101 21.37 8.16 -11.21
CA GLU A 101 20.24 7.72 -12.03
C GLU A 101 19.01 7.29 -11.24
N GLY A 102 19.13 7.28 -9.92
CA GLY A 102 18.11 6.84 -8.99
C GLY A 102 18.19 5.35 -8.70
N ASP A 103 17.33 4.94 -7.79
CA ASP A 103 17.26 3.57 -7.31
C ASP A 103 16.12 2.83 -8.00
N TYR A 104 16.35 1.53 -8.17
CA TYR A 104 15.40 0.62 -8.78
C TYR A 104 15.36 -0.66 -7.96
N HIS A 105 14.19 -1.26 -7.83
CA HIS A 105 14.11 -2.70 -7.57
C HIS A 105 13.85 -3.45 -8.88
N ILE A 106 14.57 -4.56 -9.06
CA ILE A 106 14.35 -5.50 -10.15
C ILE A 106 13.40 -6.60 -9.68
N LEU A 107 12.41 -6.97 -10.51
CA LEU A 107 11.49 -8.07 -10.26
C LEU A 107 11.66 -9.15 -11.33
N PHE A 108 11.85 -10.40 -10.90
CA PHE A 108 12.06 -11.55 -11.78
C PHE A 108 10.74 -12.26 -12.11
N PRO A 109 10.53 -12.65 -13.38
CA PRO A 109 9.29 -13.31 -13.81
C PRO A 109 9.21 -14.79 -13.41
N ASP A 110 10.21 -15.32 -12.70
CA ASP A 110 10.25 -16.70 -12.21
C ASP A 110 11.15 -16.82 -10.96
N LEU A 111 11.25 -18.04 -10.41
CA LEU A 111 12.05 -18.34 -9.21
C LEU A 111 13.38 -19.07 -9.52
N LYS A 112 14.01 -18.81 -10.67
CA LYS A 112 15.29 -19.45 -11.04
C LYS A 112 16.47 -19.00 -10.18
N GLY A 113 16.37 -17.82 -9.56
CA GLY A 113 17.37 -17.33 -8.60
C GLY A 113 18.57 -16.63 -9.24
N ASP A 114 18.40 -16.00 -10.40
CA ASP A 114 19.39 -15.08 -10.98
C ASP A 114 19.76 -13.98 -9.97
N TYR A 115 21.02 -13.55 -9.95
CA TYR A 115 21.51 -12.51 -9.03
C TYR A 115 22.68 -11.75 -9.68
N GLU A 116 22.35 -10.89 -10.64
CA GLU A 116 23.32 -10.19 -11.48
C GLU A 116 23.56 -8.76 -10.96
N LEU A 117 24.80 -8.47 -10.56
CA LEU A 117 25.19 -7.13 -10.09
C LEU A 117 25.74 -6.31 -11.25
N ILE A 118 24.83 -5.80 -12.09
CA ILE A 118 25.17 -5.05 -13.31
C ILE A 118 25.40 -3.56 -12.97
N GLU A 119 26.57 -3.05 -13.37
CA GLU A 119 27.03 -1.69 -13.08
C GLU A 119 26.33 -0.64 -13.93
N ASP A 120 26.29 -0.81 -15.25
CA ASP A 120 25.70 0.18 -16.15
C ASP A 120 24.18 0.01 -16.27
N LEU A 121 23.42 1.10 -16.15
CA LEU A 121 21.96 1.06 -16.21
C LEU A 121 21.45 0.56 -17.57
N SER A 122 22.11 0.90 -18.69
CA SER A 122 21.67 0.46 -20.02
C SER A 122 21.90 -1.03 -20.21
N GLU A 123 22.99 -1.58 -19.65
CA GLU A 123 23.23 -3.03 -19.61
C GLU A 123 22.21 -3.74 -18.70
N LEU A 124 21.86 -3.16 -17.56
CA LEU A 124 20.82 -3.70 -16.68
C LEU A 124 19.45 -3.71 -17.35
N GLN A 125 19.10 -2.65 -18.08
CA GLN A 125 17.87 -2.56 -18.86
C GLN A 125 17.85 -3.60 -19.99
N ALA A 126 18.98 -3.82 -20.67
CA ALA A 126 19.11 -4.86 -21.69
C ALA A 126 18.92 -6.26 -21.09
N PHE A 127 19.55 -6.54 -19.94
CA PHE A 127 19.36 -7.77 -19.19
C PHE A 127 17.89 -7.96 -18.77
N ALA A 128 17.26 -6.93 -18.21
CA ALA A 128 15.86 -6.99 -17.80
C ALA A 128 14.95 -7.32 -18.99
N ARG A 129 15.20 -6.72 -20.16
CA ARG A 129 14.44 -6.97 -21.39
C ARG A 129 14.60 -8.41 -21.87
N GLU A 130 15.83 -8.92 -21.91
CA GLU A 130 16.12 -10.29 -22.33
C GLU A 130 15.52 -11.31 -21.36
N ARG A 131 15.62 -11.05 -20.05
CA ARG A 131 15.19 -11.95 -18.98
C ARG A 131 13.69 -11.89 -18.69
N GLY A 132 13.01 -10.85 -19.18
CA GLY A 132 11.61 -10.54 -18.91
C GLY A 132 11.38 -9.91 -17.53
N CYS A 133 12.41 -9.33 -16.91
CA CYS A 133 12.30 -8.65 -15.63
C CYS A 133 11.62 -7.27 -15.77
N LEU A 134 11.21 -6.72 -14.64
CA LEU A 134 10.76 -5.34 -14.51
C LEU A 134 11.75 -4.57 -13.64
N LEU A 135 12.02 -3.32 -13.99
CA LEU A 135 12.82 -2.38 -13.21
C LEU A 135 11.89 -1.28 -12.74
N ILE A 136 11.58 -1.23 -11.45
CA ILE A 136 10.67 -0.24 -10.90
C ILE A 136 11.49 0.82 -10.16
N PRO A 137 11.58 2.06 -10.69
CA PRO A 137 12.17 3.16 -9.96
C PRO A 137 11.33 3.52 -8.74
N HIS A 138 12.01 3.83 -7.64
CA HIS A 138 11.36 4.13 -6.36
C HIS A 138 11.93 5.37 -5.66
N HIS A 139 11.18 5.85 -4.67
CA HIS A 139 11.36 7.14 -3.96
C HIS A 139 11.94 8.27 -4.87
N PRO A 140 11.26 8.57 -6.01
CA PRO A 140 11.90 9.23 -7.15
C PRO A 140 12.23 10.70 -6.91
N ALA A 141 11.53 11.34 -5.96
CA ALA A 141 11.54 12.78 -5.76
C ALA A 141 12.83 13.31 -5.11
N ASN A 142 13.80 12.45 -4.82
CA ASN A 142 15.14 12.90 -4.44
C ASN A 142 15.80 13.74 -5.56
N ARG A 143 16.83 14.50 -5.20
CA ARG A 143 17.55 15.36 -6.16
C ARG A 143 18.50 14.53 -7.04
N LEU A 144 18.69 14.90 -8.31
CA LEU A 144 19.74 14.29 -9.16
C LEU A 144 21.12 14.42 -8.51
N GLY A 145 21.91 13.36 -8.61
CA GLY A 145 23.19 13.22 -7.91
C GLY A 145 23.04 12.87 -6.42
N HIS A 146 21.82 12.66 -5.95
CA HIS A 146 21.48 12.25 -4.59
C HIS A 146 20.36 11.19 -4.62
N ARG A 147 20.51 10.16 -5.48
CA ARG A 147 19.54 9.04 -5.65
C ARG A 147 18.16 9.46 -6.18
N GLY A 148 18.05 10.63 -6.81
CA GLY A 148 16.87 11.03 -7.57
C GLY A 148 16.76 10.29 -8.90
N PHE A 149 15.56 9.81 -9.24
CA PHE A 149 15.30 9.08 -10.49
C PHE A 149 15.55 9.95 -11.72
N ASP A 150 16.48 9.54 -12.60
CA ASP A 150 16.72 10.21 -13.88
C ASP A 150 15.86 9.58 -14.99
N ALA A 151 14.63 10.06 -15.14
CA ALA A 151 13.70 9.54 -16.15
C ALA A 151 14.22 9.64 -17.60
N SER A 152 15.21 10.50 -17.88
CA SER A 152 15.79 10.62 -19.23
C SER A 152 16.63 9.41 -19.65
N LYS A 153 17.07 8.60 -18.68
CA LYS A 153 17.84 7.35 -18.89
C LYS A 153 16.97 6.10 -18.78
N MET A 154 15.67 6.25 -18.54
CA MET A 154 14.76 5.13 -18.35
C MET A 154 14.42 4.46 -19.69
N ASP A 155 14.39 3.13 -19.70
CA ASP A 155 13.76 2.33 -20.75
C ASP A 155 12.30 1.98 -20.36
N PRO A 156 11.28 2.59 -20.99
CA PRO A 156 9.88 2.36 -20.63
C PRO A 156 9.40 0.93 -20.89
N ALA A 157 10.12 0.13 -21.70
CA ALA A 157 9.74 -1.26 -21.97
C ALA A 157 9.93 -2.18 -20.75
N VAL A 158 10.83 -1.82 -19.84
CA VAL A 158 11.13 -2.58 -18.61
C VAL A 158 10.78 -1.80 -17.34
N SER A 159 10.56 -0.48 -17.45
CA SER A 159 10.14 0.40 -16.35
C SER A 159 8.77 1.05 -16.63
N PRO A 160 7.68 0.27 -16.67
CA PRO A 160 6.34 0.77 -17.01
C PRO A 160 5.69 1.58 -15.87
N VAL A 161 6.12 1.36 -14.62
CA VAL A 161 5.50 1.94 -13.41
C VAL A 161 6.54 2.61 -12.52
N LEU A 162 6.08 3.56 -11.71
CA LEU A 162 6.86 4.33 -10.75
C LEU A 162 6.29 4.11 -9.34
N GLU A 163 7.13 3.81 -8.36
CA GLU A 163 6.71 3.82 -6.96
C GLU A 163 6.61 5.27 -6.47
N ILE A 164 5.39 5.69 -6.13
CA ILE A 164 5.11 7.07 -5.73
C ILE A 164 4.81 7.23 -4.25
N HIS A 165 4.73 6.14 -3.49
CA HIS A 165 4.49 6.19 -2.05
C HIS A 165 5.15 4.99 -1.37
N SER A 166 5.85 5.29 -0.29
CA SER A 166 6.44 4.33 0.63
C SER A 166 6.61 4.96 2.02
N GLU A 167 7.34 4.31 2.94
CA GLU A 167 7.72 4.91 4.23
C GLU A 167 8.51 6.23 4.08
N TRP A 168 9.08 6.48 2.90
CA TRP A 168 9.62 7.78 2.54
C TRP A 168 8.53 8.86 2.63
N GLY A 169 7.38 8.62 2.03
CA GLY A 169 6.29 9.56 1.82
C GLY A 169 5.78 9.52 0.38
N CYS A 170 5.02 10.52 -0.05
CA CYS A 170 4.35 10.55 -1.36
C CYS A 170 5.06 11.48 -2.36
N ALA A 171 5.39 10.98 -3.55
CA ALA A 171 6.02 11.67 -4.66
C ALA A 171 5.05 12.11 -5.77
N GLU A 172 3.73 12.14 -5.52
CA GLU A 172 2.74 12.63 -6.50
C GLU A 172 3.10 14.04 -6.99
N HIS A 173 3.36 14.95 -6.05
CA HIS A 173 3.87 16.30 -6.25
C HIS A 173 4.58 16.80 -4.98
N ASP A 174 5.30 17.92 -5.06
CA ASP A 174 6.14 18.47 -3.97
C ASP A 174 5.37 18.91 -2.71
N ARG A 175 4.05 19.10 -2.84
CA ARG A 175 3.11 19.48 -1.78
C ARG A 175 2.13 18.37 -1.38
N ALA A 176 2.34 17.12 -1.83
CA ALA A 176 1.44 16.01 -1.47
C ALA A 176 1.48 15.76 0.05
N PRO A 177 0.42 15.20 0.67
CA PRO A 177 0.22 15.24 2.13
C PRO A 177 1.25 14.46 2.95
N PHE A 178 1.89 13.44 2.36
CA PHE A 178 2.95 12.65 3.01
C PHE A 178 4.34 13.16 2.56
N PRO A 179 5.02 14.01 3.34
CA PRO A 179 6.34 14.52 2.97
C PRO A 179 7.44 13.47 3.18
N TYR A 180 8.57 13.64 2.48
CA TYR A 180 9.79 12.87 2.72
C TYR A 180 10.38 13.16 4.09
N LYS A 181 10.36 12.17 5.00
CA LYS A 181 10.68 12.36 6.43
C LYS A 181 11.71 11.37 7.01
N ARG A 182 11.66 10.08 6.66
CA ARG A 182 12.39 9.03 7.40
C ARG A 182 13.86 8.87 7.01
N HIS A 183 14.22 9.22 5.77
CA HIS A 183 15.54 8.95 5.20
C HIS A 183 16.46 10.17 5.18
N THR A 184 17.73 9.91 4.87
CA THR A 184 18.83 10.87 4.95
C THR A 184 18.82 11.94 3.86
N GLU A 185 18.18 11.64 2.73
CA GLU A 185 18.10 12.47 1.55
C GLU A 185 17.14 13.64 1.79
N GLY A 186 17.36 14.75 1.07
CA GLY A 186 16.54 15.94 1.21
C GLY A 186 15.07 15.68 0.86
N GLY A 187 14.18 16.59 1.25
CA GLY A 187 12.76 16.53 0.87
C GLY A 187 12.52 16.50 -0.65
N ARG A 188 11.25 16.47 -1.06
CA ARG A 188 10.87 16.26 -2.46
C ARG A 188 11.31 17.40 -3.38
N TRP A 189 12.04 17.08 -4.43
CA TRP A 189 12.34 17.97 -5.54
C TRP A 189 11.23 17.91 -6.58
N THR A 190 10.53 19.03 -6.80
CA THR A 190 9.36 19.12 -7.70
C THR A 190 9.60 18.50 -9.07
N LYS A 191 10.79 18.69 -9.64
CA LYS A 191 11.16 18.20 -10.98
C LYS A 191 11.10 16.67 -11.12
N HIS A 192 11.17 15.96 -9.99
CA HIS A 192 11.28 14.51 -9.89
C HIS A 192 10.04 13.83 -9.31
N THR A 193 8.91 14.54 -9.33
CA THR A 193 7.61 14.04 -8.89
C THR A 193 6.84 13.44 -10.06
N LEU A 194 5.86 12.57 -9.78
CA LEU A 194 5.00 11.96 -10.79
C LEU A 194 4.41 13.01 -11.73
N GLN A 195 3.76 14.04 -11.20
CA GLN A 195 3.13 15.08 -12.04
C GLN A 195 4.15 15.82 -12.92
N SER A 196 5.38 16.03 -12.44
CA SER A 196 6.44 16.61 -13.26
C SER A 196 6.83 15.70 -14.42
N TYR A 197 6.93 14.39 -14.20
CA TYR A 197 7.20 13.43 -15.28
C TYR A 197 6.05 13.34 -16.28
N LEU A 198 4.80 13.28 -15.82
CA LEU A 198 3.64 13.27 -16.70
C LEU A 198 3.57 14.55 -17.57
N ASN A 199 3.89 15.72 -17.00
CA ASN A 199 3.96 16.98 -17.73
C ASN A 199 5.11 17.02 -18.77
N GLN A 200 6.14 16.20 -18.60
CA GLN A 200 7.23 16.04 -19.56
C GLN A 200 6.92 14.99 -20.63
N GLY A 201 5.76 14.33 -20.57
CA GLY A 201 5.31 13.35 -21.56
C GLY A 201 5.66 11.89 -21.24
N TYR A 202 6.24 11.60 -20.07
CA TYR A 202 6.50 10.22 -19.66
C TYR A 202 5.19 9.46 -19.42
N ARG A 203 5.15 8.19 -19.87
CA ARG A 203 3.99 7.28 -19.76
C ARG A 203 4.22 6.28 -18.63
N LEU A 204 4.11 6.76 -17.39
CA LEU A 204 4.36 5.99 -16.17
C LEU A 204 3.05 5.62 -15.47
N GLY A 205 2.86 4.33 -15.22
CA GLY A 205 1.88 3.86 -14.24
C GLY A 205 2.39 4.10 -12.82
N VAL A 206 1.56 3.82 -11.83
CA VAL A 206 1.90 4.07 -10.41
C VAL A 206 1.73 2.81 -9.58
N VAL A 207 2.61 2.67 -8.61
CA VAL A 207 2.55 1.70 -7.51
C VAL A 207 2.94 2.39 -6.20
N ALA A 208 2.67 1.73 -5.09
CA ALA A 208 3.25 2.02 -3.78
C ALA A 208 3.81 0.72 -3.21
N SER A 209 4.67 0.80 -2.21
CA SER A 209 5.22 -0.35 -1.47
C SER A 209 5.80 0.18 -0.17
N THR A 210 6.14 -0.68 0.78
CA THR A 210 6.46 -0.17 2.13
C THR A 210 7.82 0.50 2.21
N ASP A 211 8.82 -0.05 1.53
CA ASP A 211 10.25 0.15 1.82
C ASP A 211 10.56 -0.11 3.29
N ASP A 212 9.85 -1.05 3.93
CA ASP A 212 10.01 -1.34 5.35
C ASP A 212 11.41 -1.92 5.63
N HIS A 213 12.11 -1.43 6.67
CA HIS A 213 13.40 -1.99 7.12
C HIS A 213 13.31 -2.81 8.43
N LEU A 214 12.12 -3.24 8.85
CA LEU A 214 11.89 -4.06 10.05
C LEU A 214 11.42 -5.50 9.72
N GLY A 215 11.40 -5.89 8.44
CA GLY A 215 10.94 -7.20 8.00
C GLY A 215 9.45 -7.41 8.20
N HIS A 216 8.64 -6.36 8.00
CA HIS A 216 7.18 -6.35 8.06
C HIS A 216 6.59 -5.84 6.74
N PRO A 217 6.56 -6.67 5.69
CA PRO A 217 5.94 -6.28 4.43
C PRO A 217 4.45 -5.98 4.59
N GLY A 218 3.97 -5.00 3.84
CA GLY A 218 2.61 -4.51 3.90
C GLY A 218 2.20 -3.87 5.23
N GLY A 219 3.15 -3.21 5.91
CA GLY A 219 2.86 -2.34 7.05
C GLY A 219 1.81 -1.29 6.71
N TYR A 220 0.75 -1.22 7.53
CA TYR A 220 -0.32 -0.25 7.35
C TYR A 220 0.23 1.18 7.39
N ARG A 221 -0.21 2.00 6.42
CA ARG A 221 0.21 3.40 6.15
C ARG A 221 1.55 3.59 5.44
N GLU A 222 2.25 2.51 5.12
CA GLU A 222 3.53 2.60 4.45
C GLU A 222 3.44 2.38 2.95
N GLY A 223 2.29 1.94 2.44
CA GLY A 223 2.04 1.79 1.01
C GLY A 223 1.89 0.34 0.56
N LEU A 224 1.00 0.12 -0.40
CA LEU A 224 0.81 -1.17 -1.07
C LEU A 224 0.62 -0.98 -2.58
N ALA A 225 1.15 -1.93 -3.34
CA ALA A 225 0.87 -2.03 -4.75
C ALA A 225 -0.48 -2.72 -4.93
N ALA A 226 -1.36 -2.11 -5.72
CA ALA A 226 -2.60 -2.72 -6.14
C ALA A 226 -2.53 -3.04 -7.63
N ILE A 227 -2.74 -4.31 -7.99
CA ILE A 227 -2.57 -4.83 -9.35
C ILE A 227 -3.90 -5.41 -9.83
N LYS A 228 -4.34 -4.96 -11.01
CA LYS A 228 -5.51 -5.48 -11.70
C LYS A 228 -5.14 -6.59 -12.67
N ALA A 229 -5.36 -7.83 -12.25
CA ALA A 229 -5.04 -9.03 -13.02
C ALA A 229 -6.23 -9.98 -13.13
N THR A 230 -6.21 -10.87 -14.12
CA THR A 230 -7.28 -11.85 -14.36
C THR A 230 -7.34 -12.93 -13.28
N GLU A 231 -6.19 -13.25 -12.69
CA GLU A 231 -6.01 -14.28 -11.67
C GLU A 231 -4.76 -13.98 -10.83
N LEU A 232 -4.64 -14.64 -9.68
CA LEU A 232 -3.50 -14.49 -8.77
C LEU A 232 -2.36 -15.44 -9.17
N THR A 233 -1.71 -15.14 -10.29
CA THR A 233 -0.51 -15.83 -10.78
C THR A 233 0.59 -14.83 -11.09
N ARG A 234 1.85 -15.23 -10.98
CA ARG A 234 2.99 -14.35 -11.27
C ARG A 234 2.93 -13.81 -12.69
N GLU A 235 2.55 -14.65 -13.66
CA GLU A 235 2.41 -14.29 -15.06
C GLU A 235 1.36 -13.19 -15.28
N ALA A 236 0.19 -13.34 -14.66
CA ALA A 236 -0.89 -12.36 -14.75
C ALA A 236 -0.56 -11.04 -14.03
N LEU A 237 0.14 -11.10 -12.89
CA LEU A 237 0.63 -9.92 -12.18
C LEU A 237 1.68 -9.17 -13.02
N PHE A 238 2.65 -9.87 -13.61
CA PHE A 238 3.66 -9.26 -14.48
C PHE A 238 3.04 -8.66 -15.74
N ASP A 239 2.06 -9.32 -16.36
CA ASP A 239 1.31 -8.75 -17.48
C ASP A 239 0.57 -7.45 -17.07
N ALA A 240 -0.06 -7.44 -15.90
CA ALA A 240 -0.74 -6.26 -15.39
C ALA A 240 0.21 -5.08 -15.12
N ILE A 241 1.39 -5.33 -14.53
CA ILE A 241 2.40 -4.28 -14.31
C ILE A 241 2.92 -3.74 -15.65
N ARG A 242 3.24 -4.61 -16.62
CA ARG A 242 3.68 -4.19 -17.97
C ARG A 242 2.67 -3.29 -18.65
N ASN A 243 1.38 -3.59 -18.48
CA ASN A 243 0.28 -2.81 -19.04
C ASN A 243 -0.21 -1.68 -18.11
N ARG A 244 0.54 -1.37 -17.04
CA ARG A 244 0.21 -0.31 -16.06
C ARG A 244 -1.20 -0.41 -15.49
N ARG A 245 -1.76 -1.62 -15.43
CA ARG A 245 -3.04 -1.91 -14.76
C ARG A 245 -2.80 -2.01 -13.26
N THR A 246 -2.23 -0.94 -12.71
CA THR A 246 -1.79 -0.84 -11.33
C THR A 246 -2.28 0.47 -10.74
N TYR A 247 -2.34 0.52 -9.42
CA TYR A 247 -2.57 1.74 -8.68
C TYR A 247 -1.88 1.66 -7.32
N ALA A 248 -1.72 2.81 -6.68
CA ALA A 248 -1.05 2.96 -5.40
C ALA A 248 -2.09 3.17 -4.30
N VAL A 249 -1.92 2.54 -3.15
CA VAL A 249 -2.66 2.85 -1.92
C VAL A 249 -1.71 3.07 -0.76
N THR A 250 -2.07 3.90 0.23
CA THR A 250 -1.24 4.18 1.41
C THR A 250 -1.29 3.09 2.48
N GLY A 251 -2.41 2.37 2.58
CA GLY A 251 -2.60 1.36 3.63
C GLY A 251 -3.93 0.64 3.48
N ASP A 252 -5.04 1.38 3.50
CA ASP A 252 -6.36 0.81 3.22
C ASP A 252 -6.40 0.19 1.82
N ARG A 253 -6.95 -1.02 1.69
CA ARG A 253 -7.16 -1.69 0.40
C ARG A 253 -8.33 -1.10 -0.38
N ILE A 254 -8.21 0.19 -0.71
CA ILE A 254 -9.17 0.94 -1.50
C ILE A 254 -9.29 0.25 -2.86
N GLU A 255 -10.51 -0.14 -3.23
CA GLU A 255 -10.80 -0.68 -4.56
C GLU A 255 -11.05 0.51 -5.50
N LEU A 256 -10.30 0.60 -6.61
CA LEU A 256 -10.39 1.71 -7.55
C LEU A 256 -10.48 1.20 -8.99
N ASP A 257 -11.57 1.58 -9.65
CA ASP A 257 -11.86 1.36 -11.06
C ASP A 257 -11.89 2.71 -11.76
N PHE A 258 -11.08 2.87 -12.81
CA PHE A 258 -11.04 4.09 -13.62
C PHE A 258 -11.01 3.74 -15.10
N PHE A 259 -11.94 4.33 -15.86
CA PHE A 259 -12.11 4.12 -17.29
C PHE A 259 -12.22 5.44 -18.05
N LEU A 260 -11.68 5.46 -19.27
CA LEU A 260 -11.89 6.50 -20.26
C LEU A 260 -12.25 5.83 -21.59
N ASN A 261 -13.44 6.11 -22.12
CA ASN A 261 -13.97 5.47 -23.34
C ASN A 261 -13.82 3.93 -23.29
N ASP A 262 -14.22 3.35 -22.15
CA ASP A 262 -14.19 1.92 -21.86
C ASP A 262 -12.77 1.29 -21.79
N GLN A 263 -11.70 2.08 -21.91
CA GLN A 263 -10.32 1.67 -21.63
C GLN A 263 -9.99 1.88 -20.15
N ILE A 264 -9.38 0.87 -19.52
CA ILE A 264 -9.02 0.91 -18.10
C ILE A 264 -7.75 1.74 -17.85
N MET A 265 -7.55 2.19 -16.62
CA MET A 265 -6.29 2.81 -16.16
C MET A 265 -5.03 2.09 -16.67
N GLY A 266 -4.01 2.87 -17.03
CA GLY A 266 -2.74 2.39 -17.59
C GLY A 266 -2.66 2.40 -19.12
N GLN A 267 -3.80 2.53 -19.81
CA GLN A 267 -3.88 2.48 -21.27
C GLN A 267 -3.62 3.83 -21.96
N GLU A 268 -3.23 3.75 -23.22
CA GLU A 268 -3.01 4.91 -24.11
C GLU A 268 -4.01 4.84 -25.27
N LEU A 269 -4.67 5.96 -25.56
CA LEU A 269 -5.65 6.07 -26.64
C LEU A 269 -5.16 7.02 -27.71
N GLU A 270 -5.55 6.74 -28.96
CA GLU A 270 -5.50 7.71 -30.03
C GLU A 270 -6.40 8.91 -29.73
N PHE A 271 -6.16 10.02 -30.44
CA PHE A 271 -6.95 11.22 -30.27
C PHE A 271 -8.45 10.94 -30.41
N THR A 272 -9.21 11.35 -29.38
CA THR A 272 -10.67 11.40 -29.40
C THR A 272 -11.14 12.70 -28.75
N PRO A 273 -12.04 13.45 -29.40
CA PRO A 273 -12.53 14.73 -28.87
C PRO A 273 -13.49 14.53 -27.69
N GLU A 274 -14.32 13.49 -27.75
CA GLU A 274 -15.29 13.14 -26.72
C GLU A 274 -14.71 12.05 -25.82
N ARG A 275 -14.70 12.32 -24.50
CA ARG A 275 -14.04 11.48 -23.50
C ARG A 275 -15.01 11.23 -22.35
N ARG A 276 -15.59 10.04 -22.32
CA ARG A 276 -16.47 9.55 -21.26
C ARG A 276 -15.60 8.93 -20.16
N LEU A 277 -15.57 9.56 -18.98
CA LEU A 277 -14.80 9.11 -17.83
C LEU A 277 -15.72 8.45 -16.82
N LYS A 278 -15.35 7.25 -16.37
CA LYS A 278 -16.11 6.49 -15.37
C LYS A 278 -15.21 6.07 -14.23
N VAL A 279 -15.68 6.30 -13.01
CA VAL A 279 -14.95 5.98 -11.77
C VAL A 279 -15.85 5.18 -10.84
N HIS A 280 -15.30 4.15 -10.21
CA HIS A 280 -15.95 3.41 -9.12
C HIS A 280 -14.93 3.17 -8.00
N VAL A 281 -15.31 3.47 -6.77
CA VAL A 281 -14.45 3.41 -5.59
C VAL A 281 -15.17 2.70 -4.46
N ARG A 282 -14.47 1.79 -3.77
CA ARG A 282 -14.93 1.19 -2.51
C ARG A 282 -13.83 1.31 -1.47
N GLY A 283 -14.06 2.13 -0.45
CA GLY A 283 -13.14 2.38 0.66
C GLY A 283 -13.35 1.43 1.84
N TRP A 284 -12.49 1.60 2.85
CA TRP A 284 -12.58 0.95 4.17
C TRP A 284 -12.82 1.97 5.28
N ASP A 285 -13.23 3.18 4.91
CA ASP A 285 -13.66 4.26 5.76
C ASP A 285 -14.54 5.21 4.93
N GLU A 286 -14.98 6.31 5.53
CA GLU A 286 -15.70 7.36 4.82
C GLU A 286 -14.79 8.01 3.77
N ILE A 287 -15.27 8.03 2.52
CA ILE A 287 -14.59 8.67 1.40
C ILE A 287 -14.88 10.17 1.49
N ASP A 288 -13.88 10.93 1.90
CA ASP A 288 -13.92 12.40 1.92
C ASP A 288 -14.15 12.94 0.51
N ARG A 289 -13.33 12.51 -0.46
CA ARG A 289 -13.50 12.90 -1.85
C ARG A 289 -12.82 11.98 -2.85
N VAL A 290 -13.36 11.97 -4.06
CA VAL A 290 -12.73 11.39 -5.25
C VAL A 290 -12.48 12.52 -6.25
N GLU A 291 -11.23 12.69 -6.67
CA GLU A 291 -10.82 13.73 -7.61
C GLU A 291 -10.33 13.11 -8.91
N VAL A 292 -10.85 13.60 -10.05
CA VAL A 292 -10.32 13.26 -11.37
C VAL A 292 -9.46 14.40 -11.86
N LEU A 293 -8.19 14.11 -12.16
CA LEU A 293 -7.21 15.07 -12.63
C LEU A 293 -6.98 14.93 -14.12
N LYS A 294 -6.83 16.06 -14.83
CA LYS A 294 -6.35 16.16 -16.21
C LYS A 294 -5.17 17.14 -16.24
N ASN A 295 -4.00 16.70 -16.68
CA ASN A 295 -2.81 17.56 -16.82
C ASN A 295 -2.50 18.45 -15.59
N GLY A 296 -2.57 17.85 -14.40
CA GLY A 296 -2.25 18.49 -13.13
C GLY A 296 -3.37 19.34 -12.55
N ARG A 297 -4.55 19.37 -13.19
CA ARG A 297 -5.73 20.10 -12.72
C ARG A 297 -6.85 19.13 -12.38
N VAL A 298 -7.48 19.32 -11.23
CA VAL A 298 -8.72 18.61 -10.90
C VAL A 298 -9.85 19.15 -11.80
N ILE A 299 -10.48 18.26 -12.55
CA ILE A 299 -11.59 18.58 -13.46
C ILE A 299 -12.95 18.10 -12.93
N HIS A 300 -12.95 17.16 -11.98
CA HIS A 300 -14.16 16.67 -11.32
C HIS A 300 -13.88 16.31 -9.86
N ARG A 301 -14.89 16.49 -9.00
CA ARG A 301 -14.89 16.04 -7.61
C ARG A 301 -16.24 15.43 -7.26
N ASP A 302 -16.20 14.28 -6.61
CA ASP A 302 -17.34 13.68 -5.92
C ASP A 302 -17.03 13.66 -4.41
N PHE A 303 -18.04 13.92 -3.58
CA PHE A 303 -17.93 14.07 -2.12
C PHE A 303 -18.89 13.11 -1.41
N PRO A 304 -18.57 11.79 -1.32
CA PRO A 304 -19.42 10.82 -0.64
C PRO A 304 -19.66 11.13 0.84
N VAL A 305 -18.71 11.77 1.51
CA VAL A 305 -18.82 12.25 2.91
C VAL A 305 -20.04 13.16 3.16
N ASP A 306 -20.51 13.90 2.16
CA ASP A 306 -21.63 14.83 2.31
C ASP A 306 -23.00 14.14 2.17
N ARG A 307 -23.04 12.84 1.87
CA ARG A 307 -24.29 12.09 1.70
C ARG A 307 -24.86 11.71 3.05
N GLU A 308 -26.14 12.04 3.26
CA GLU A 308 -26.86 11.68 4.48
C GLU A 308 -27.54 10.32 4.30
N PRO A 309 -27.19 9.29 5.12
CA PRO A 309 -27.85 7.99 5.06
C PRO A 309 -29.33 8.11 5.44
N ASP A 310 -30.21 7.52 4.63
CA ASP A 310 -31.63 7.41 4.94
C ASP A 310 -31.96 6.05 5.61
N GLN A 311 -33.25 5.76 5.81
CA GLN A 311 -33.68 4.50 6.44
C GLN A 311 -33.30 3.25 5.63
N SER A 312 -33.17 3.37 4.30
CA SER A 312 -32.78 2.26 3.42
C SER A 312 -31.28 1.95 3.49
N ALA A 313 -30.48 2.81 4.13
CA ALA A 313 -29.04 2.57 4.31
C ALA A 313 -28.72 1.28 5.09
N TRP A 314 -29.67 0.79 5.91
CA TRP A 314 -29.56 -0.49 6.62
C TRP A 314 -29.70 -1.72 5.71
N ASP A 315 -30.25 -1.56 4.50
CA ASP A 315 -30.36 -2.67 3.53
C ASP A 315 -28.99 -3.05 2.94
N LYS A 316 -27.94 -2.33 3.32
CA LYS A 316 -26.58 -2.43 2.79
C LYS A 316 -25.57 -2.64 3.92
N PRO A 317 -24.41 -3.23 3.64
CA PRO A 317 -23.37 -3.42 4.64
C PRO A 317 -22.82 -2.07 5.13
N VAL A 318 -22.56 -1.99 6.43
CA VAL A 318 -21.83 -0.88 7.06
C VAL A 318 -20.38 -1.26 7.25
N VAL A 319 -19.50 -0.25 7.29
CA VAL A 319 -18.11 -0.41 7.72
C VAL A 319 -18.00 -0.06 9.20
N LEU A 320 -17.34 -0.93 9.96
CA LEU A 320 -17.08 -0.79 11.39
C LEU A 320 -15.59 -1.02 11.69
N ARG A 321 -14.93 -0.02 12.29
CA ARG A 321 -13.53 -0.10 12.71
C ARG A 321 -13.44 -0.35 14.22
N PHE A 322 -12.72 -1.40 14.60
CA PHE A 322 -12.24 -1.59 15.96
C PHE A 322 -10.74 -1.28 15.99
N GLU A 323 -10.36 -0.21 16.68
CA GLU A 323 -8.97 0.27 16.78
C GLU A 323 -8.48 0.13 18.22
N TYR A 324 -7.23 -0.29 18.41
CA TYR A 324 -6.66 -0.60 19.71
C TYR A 324 -5.19 -0.24 19.75
N GLY A 325 -4.67 0.08 20.95
CA GLY A 325 -3.24 0.34 21.15
C GLY A 325 -2.88 1.69 21.77
N TRP A 326 -3.86 2.49 22.20
CA TRP A 326 -3.59 3.59 23.13
C TRP A 326 -3.19 3.05 24.50
N GLY A 327 -2.47 3.83 25.30
CA GLY A 327 -2.04 3.44 26.63
C GLY A 327 -1.01 4.38 27.25
N PRO A 328 -0.15 3.89 28.16
CA PRO A 328 0.80 4.71 28.91
C PRO A 328 1.66 5.62 28.01
N TRP A 329 1.89 6.86 28.45
CA TRP A 329 2.65 7.82 27.64
C TRP A 329 4.14 7.42 27.54
N PRO A 330 4.67 7.10 26.33
CA PRO A 330 6.04 6.60 26.18
C PRO A 330 7.10 7.57 26.67
N ALA A 331 6.85 8.88 26.55
CA ALA A 331 7.79 9.93 26.94
C ALA A 331 8.12 9.92 28.44
N LEU A 332 7.29 9.30 29.28
CA LEU A 332 7.54 9.14 30.71
C LEU A 332 8.45 7.94 31.03
N GLY A 333 8.99 7.25 30.01
CA GLY A 333 9.74 5.99 30.18
C GLY A 333 8.86 4.84 30.67
N TRP A 334 7.54 4.98 30.50
CA TRP A 334 6.51 4.03 30.91
C TRP A 334 5.84 3.46 29.68
N GLY A 335 5.46 2.19 29.74
CA GLY A 335 4.90 1.44 28.61
C GLY A 335 5.87 0.41 28.04
N GLY A 336 5.36 -0.37 27.08
CA GLY A 336 6.05 -1.50 26.50
C GLY A 336 5.25 -2.05 25.32
N THR A 337 5.32 -3.37 25.13
CA THR A 337 4.45 -4.08 24.19
C THR A 337 3.27 -4.64 24.97
N ALA A 338 2.05 -4.40 24.47
CA ALA A 338 0.82 -4.95 25.00
C ALA A 338 0.29 -6.02 24.03
N ASP A 339 0.01 -7.20 24.56
CA ASP A 339 -0.62 -8.29 23.81
C ASP A 339 -2.14 -8.09 23.85
N TRP A 340 -2.77 -8.28 22.70
CA TRP A 340 -4.22 -8.15 22.49
C TRP A 340 -4.78 -9.46 21.99
N ASN A 341 -5.68 -10.05 22.77
CA ASN A 341 -6.45 -11.21 22.36
C ASN A 341 -7.92 -10.85 22.55
N PHE A 342 -8.64 -10.71 21.45
CA PHE A 342 -10.03 -10.30 21.49
C PHE A 342 -10.90 -11.07 20.50
N THR A 343 -12.18 -11.12 20.83
CA THR A 343 -13.24 -11.67 19.99
C THR A 343 -14.23 -10.56 19.67
N VAL A 344 -14.64 -10.50 18.41
CA VAL A 344 -15.76 -9.69 17.93
C VAL A 344 -16.91 -10.64 17.66
N ASP A 345 -18.02 -10.49 18.37
CA ASP A 345 -19.25 -11.25 18.16
C ASP A 345 -20.32 -10.34 17.52
N ILE A 346 -21.05 -10.88 16.54
CA ILE A 346 -22.10 -10.17 15.80
C ILE A 346 -23.42 -10.91 15.99
N GLU A 347 -24.37 -10.27 16.69
CA GLU A 347 -25.72 -10.79 16.91
C GLU A 347 -26.71 -10.05 16.00
N GLY A 348 -27.52 -10.80 15.25
CA GLY A 348 -28.51 -10.21 14.34
C GLY A 348 -27.90 -9.55 13.10
N GLY A 349 -26.70 -9.96 12.69
CA GLY A 349 -26.02 -9.48 11.49
C GLY A 349 -25.02 -10.51 10.95
N GLN A 350 -24.31 -10.15 9.88
CA GLN A 350 -23.36 -11.01 9.20
C GLN A 350 -22.08 -10.27 8.80
N LEU A 351 -20.93 -10.75 9.27
CA LEU A 351 -19.61 -10.36 8.74
C LEU A 351 -19.50 -10.82 7.28
N GLN A 352 -19.28 -9.88 6.38
CA GLN A 352 -19.07 -10.16 4.95
C GLN A 352 -17.59 -10.16 4.58
N GLN A 353 -16.84 -9.17 5.05
CA GLN A 353 -15.42 -8.99 4.76
C GLN A 353 -14.72 -8.32 5.95
N MET A 354 -13.40 -8.48 6.04
CA MET A 354 -12.58 -7.74 6.99
C MET A 354 -11.25 -7.31 6.36
N HIS A 355 -10.65 -6.27 6.93
CA HIS A 355 -9.38 -5.71 6.52
C HIS A 355 -8.54 -5.41 7.77
N PRO A 356 -7.37 -6.04 7.93
CA PRO A 356 -6.47 -5.74 9.02
C PRO A 356 -5.60 -4.50 8.71
N CYS A 357 -5.44 -3.65 9.72
CA CYS A 357 -4.57 -2.47 9.70
C CYS A 357 -3.41 -2.69 10.66
N PHE A 358 -2.56 -3.68 10.38
CA PHE A 358 -1.39 -4.02 11.19
C PHE A 358 -0.19 -3.17 10.81
N THR A 359 0.51 -2.63 11.81
CA THR A 359 1.65 -1.73 11.64
C THR A 359 2.98 -2.46 11.86
N THR A 360 4.04 -1.94 11.23
CA THR A 360 5.40 -2.53 11.29
C THR A 360 6.01 -2.51 12.70
N GLY A 361 5.73 -1.44 13.46
CA GLY A 361 6.31 -1.18 14.77
C GLY A 361 5.57 -1.87 15.93
N PRO A 362 6.28 -2.34 16.97
CA PRO A 362 7.73 -2.41 17.09
C PRO A 362 8.30 -3.64 16.36
N LEU A 363 9.61 -3.61 16.09
CA LEU A 363 10.33 -4.84 15.75
C LEU A 363 10.36 -5.78 16.96
N ASP A 364 9.59 -6.86 16.89
CA ASP A 364 9.57 -7.95 17.85
C ASP A 364 9.59 -9.29 17.12
N GLU A 365 10.76 -9.94 17.08
CA GLU A 365 11.03 -11.13 16.27
C GLU A 365 10.03 -12.28 16.49
N PHE A 366 9.41 -12.38 17.67
CA PHE A 366 8.60 -13.54 18.05
C PHE A 366 7.09 -13.27 18.00
N ARG A 367 6.66 -12.01 18.10
CA ARG A 367 5.24 -11.65 18.02
C ARG A 367 4.75 -11.57 16.58
N ARG A 368 3.50 -12.01 16.37
CA ARG A 368 2.79 -11.95 15.09
C ARG A 368 1.34 -11.57 15.33
N ASP A 369 0.84 -10.67 14.50
CA ASP A 369 -0.60 -10.44 14.35
C ASP A 369 -1.21 -11.62 13.57
N ARG A 370 -2.36 -12.12 14.02
CA ARG A 370 -3.02 -13.30 13.46
C ARG A 370 -4.52 -13.18 13.59
N ILE A 371 -5.21 -13.52 12.51
CA ILE A 371 -6.62 -13.82 12.52
C ILE A 371 -6.75 -15.32 12.86
N LEU A 372 -7.29 -15.61 14.04
CA LEU A 372 -7.36 -16.98 14.57
C LEU A 372 -8.64 -17.70 14.10
N GLU A 373 -9.72 -16.96 13.96
CA GLU A 373 -11.02 -17.49 13.51
C GLU A 373 -11.80 -16.39 12.81
N GLN A 374 -12.45 -16.73 11.70
CA GLN A 374 -13.36 -15.86 10.97
C GLN A 374 -14.58 -16.69 10.53
N THR A 375 -15.73 -16.35 11.06
CA THR A 375 -17.03 -16.90 10.65
C THR A 375 -17.94 -15.75 10.19
N SER A 376 -19.16 -16.08 9.81
CA SER A 376 -20.18 -15.10 9.45
C SER A 376 -20.64 -14.24 10.64
N ASN A 377 -20.34 -14.62 11.88
CA ASN A 377 -20.84 -13.94 13.09
C ASN A 377 -19.79 -13.76 14.18
N GLN A 378 -18.55 -14.18 13.96
CA GLN A 378 -17.48 -14.08 14.93
C GLN A 378 -16.12 -13.86 14.25
N LEU A 379 -15.27 -13.04 14.88
CA LEU A 379 -13.87 -12.86 14.51
C LEU A 379 -12.99 -12.97 15.76
N LYS A 380 -11.95 -13.80 15.74
CA LYS A 380 -10.95 -13.89 16.82
C LYS A 380 -9.60 -13.41 16.31
N VAL A 381 -8.99 -12.50 17.08
CA VAL A 381 -7.74 -11.85 16.69
C VAL A 381 -6.74 -11.94 17.84
N GLN A 382 -5.52 -12.35 17.48
CA GLN A 382 -4.33 -12.18 18.30
C GLN A 382 -3.48 -11.09 17.66
N SER A 383 -3.11 -10.10 18.45
CA SER A 383 -2.32 -8.96 17.99
C SER A 383 -1.46 -8.44 19.12
N PHE A 384 -0.61 -7.47 18.81
CA PHE A 384 0.18 -6.74 19.78
C PHE A 384 0.37 -5.31 19.32
N THR A 385 0.44 -4.38 20.26
CA THR A 385 0.77 -2.98 20.01
C THR A 385 1.95 -2.62 20.88
N ALA A 386 2.77 -1.66 20.48
CA ALA A 386 3.76 -1.14 21.42
C ALA A 386 3.84 0.37 21.41
N LEU A 387 4.13 0.85 22.61
CA LEU A 387 4.31 2.24 22.91
C LEU A 387 5.79 2.66 22.75
N LYS A 388 6.70 1.70 22.52
CA LYS A 388 8.11 1.92 22.16
C LYS A 388 8.33 1.60 20.69
N GLN A 389 9.31 2.25 20.06
CA GLN A 389 9.68 2.00 18.65
C GLN A 389 8.45 2.07 17.71
N GLN A 390 7.58 3.04 18.00
CA GLN A 390 6.46 3.37 17.15
C GLN A 390 6.97 3.94 15.84
N VAL A 391 6.19 3.72 14.81
CA VAL A 391 6.43 4.32 13.51
C VAL A 391 5.53 5.54 13.38
N ASP A 392 6.12 6.69 13.09
CA ASP A 392 5.45 8.01 13.04
C ASP A 392 4.62 8.34 14.30
N ASP A 393 5.07 7.87 15.48
CA ASP A 393 4.37 7.99 16.76
C ASP A 393 2.94 7.38 16.77
N TRP A 394 2.73 6.36 15.94
CA TRP A 394 1.53 5.52 15.96
C TRP A 394 1.79 4.19 16.66
N SER A 395 1.01 3.92 17.71
CA SER A 395 0.98 2.61 18.38
C SER A 395 -0.25 1.79 18.01
N GLN A 396 -1.25 2.43 17.41
CA GLN A 396 -2.56 1.85 17.15
C GLN A 396 -2.51 0.89 15.97
N LYS A 397 -3.29 -0.19 16.10
CA LYS A 397 -3.65 -1.11 15.03
C LYS A 397 -5.17 -1.19 14.97
N ALA A 398 -5.71 -1.69 13.87
CA ALA A 398 -7.15 -1.85 13.75
C ALA A 398 -7.54 -3.11 12.98
N ILE A 399 -8.79 -3.52 13.19
CA ILE A 399 -9.51 -4.41 12.31
C ILE A 399 -10.75 -3.66 11.83
N VAL A 400 -10.92 -3.60 10.51
CA VAL A 400 -12.08 -2.99 9.88
C VAL A 400 -12.96 -4.09 9.29
N MET A 401 -14.27 -3.98 9.47
CA MET A 401 -15.23 -5.02 9.10
C MET A 401 -16.35 -4.44 8.25
N ARG A 402 -16.72 -5.13 7.16
CA ARG A 402 -17.98 -4.90 6.45
C ARG A 402 -19.02 -5.87 6.99
N ILE A 403 -20.08 -5.33 7.60
CA ILE A 403 -21.10 -6.12 8.30
C ILE A 403 -22.46 -5.77 7.71
N GLN A 404 -23.21 -6.78 7.26
CA GLN A 404 -24.63 -6.63 6.93
C GLN A 404 -25.45 -6.77 8.21
N GLY A 405 -26.34 -5.83 8.47
CA GLY A 405 -27.19 -5.84 9.66
C GLY A 405 -28.22 -4.72 9.60
N ASP A 406 -29.00 -4.58 10.66
CA ASP A 406 -29.95 -3.48 10.85
C ASP A 406 -29.64 -2.71 12.13
N ALA A 407 -30.46 -1.71 12.45
CA ALA A 407 -30.28 -0.87 13.63
C ALA A 407 -30.19 -1.65 14.97
N ASN A 408 -30.77 -2.86 15.05
CA ASN A 408 -30.76 -3.72 16.23
C ASN A 408 -29.59 -4.72 16.25
N THR A 409 -28.82 -4.85 15.17
CA THR A 409 -27.61 -5.66 15.15
C THR A 409 -26.68 -5.21 16.26
N LYS A 410 -26.16 -6.16 17.05
CA LYS A 410 -25.23 -5.90 18.14
C LYS A 410 -23.85 -6.40 17.78
N VAL A 411 -22.85 -5.61 18.15
CA VAL A 411 -21.44 -6.00 18.10
C VAL A 411 -20.87 -5.98 19.50
N SER A 412 -20.33 -7.11 19.92
CA SER A 412 -19.66 -7.27 21.21
C SER A 412 -18.18 -7.49 20.99
N ILE A 413 -17.36 -6.69 21.66
CA ILE A 413 -15.91 -6.88 21.74
C ILE A 413 -15.60 -7.47 23.12
N SER A 414 -14.97 -8.63 23.16
CA SER A 414 -14.49 -9.27 24.40
C SER A 414 -12.99 -9.47 24.34
N CYS A 415 -12.24 -8.82 25.22
CA CYS A 415 -10.80 -8.94 25.31
C CYS A 415 -10.42 -9.85 26.49
N THR A 416 -9.45 -10.74 26.29
CA THR A 416 -8.80 -11.51 27.36
C THR A 416 -7.41 -10.97 27.69
N GLN A 417 -6.78 -10.25 26.75
CA GLN A 417 -5.55 -9.50 26.95
C GLN A 417 -5.69 -8.09 26.35
N PRO A 418 -5.08 -7.06 26.97
CA PRO A 418 -4.18 -7.11 28.14
C PRO A 418 -4.87 -7.26 29.51
N SER A 419 -6.21 -7.21 29.53
CA SER A 419 -7.04 -7.65 30.66
C SER A 419 -8.44 -8.00 30.17
N GLU A 420 -9.18 -8.73 31.01
CA GLU A 420 -10.60 -9.00 30.79
C GLU A 420 -11.39 -7.69 30.80
N CYS A 421 -11.94 -7.37 29.63
CA CYS A 421 -12.85 -6.24 29.44
C CYS A 421 -13.76 -6.54 28.25
N GLN A 422 -14.94 -5.91 28.24
CA GLN A 422 -15.91 -6.10 27.17
C GLN A 422 -16.68 -4.82 26.91
N LEU A 423 -17.13 -4.67 25.67
CA LEU A 423 -18.02 -3.61 25.21
C LEU A 423 -19.07 -4.22 24.30
N THR A 424 -20.31 -3.72 24.33
CA THR A 424 -21.36 -4.14 23.40
C THR A 424 -22.16 -2.93 23.00
N GLN A 425 -22.29 -2.70 21.70
CA GLN A 425 -23.09 -1.62 21.14
C GLN A 425 -24.02 -2.16 20.05
N THR A 426 -25.17 -1.54 19.90
CA THR A 426 -26.04 -1.69 18.73
C THR A 426 -25.55 -0.83 17.58
N PHE A 427 -25.93 -1.19 16.37
CA PHE A 427 -25.72 -0.36 15.19
C PHE A 427 -26.41 1.01 15.29
N ALA A 428 -27.60 1.08 15.89
CA ALA A 428 -28.27 2.37 16.14
C ALA A 428 -27.42 3.32 16.99
N GLU A 429 -26.78 2.81 18.05
CA GLU A 429 -25.87 3.60 18.89
C GLU A 429 -24.63 4.03 18.10
N LEU A 430 -24.00 3.09 17.38
CA LEU A 430 -22.78 3.35 16.60
C LEU A 430 -22.99 4.27 15.38
N ALA A 431 -24.21 4.39 14.87
CA ALA A 431 -24.53 5.38 13.85
C ALA A 431 -24.36 6.82 14.37
N THR A 432 -24.56 7.02 15.68
CA THR A 432 -24.58 8.34 16.32
C THR A 432 -23.33 8.66 17.15
N SER A 433 -22.66 7.66 17.71
CA SER A 433 -21.48 7.84 18.56
C SER A 433 -20.49 6.69 18.42
N ASN A 434 -19.20 6.96 18.64
CA ASN A 434 -18.23 5.90 18.92
C ASN A 434 -18.34 5.50 20.40
N GLU A 435 -17.60 4.45 20.79
CA GLU A 435 -17.50 4.06 22.19
C GLU A 435 -16.10 3.53 22.53
N MET A 436 -15.64 3.85 23.74
CA MET A 436 -14.30 3.53 24.23
C MET A 436 -14.32 2.23 25.03
N LEU A 437 -13.32 1.39 24.81
CA LEU A 437 -13.04 0.21 25.63
C LEU A 437 -11.76 0.45 26.44
N PHE A 438 -11.91 0.61 27.75
CA PHE A 438 -10.78 0.74 28.67
C PHE A 438 -10.43 -0.62 29.27
N THR A 439 -9.17 -1.03 29.13
CA THR A 439 -8.72 -2.32 29.68
C THR A 439 -8.60 -2.24 31.21
N ARG A 440 -8.22 -1.07 31.74
CA ARG A 440 -8.09 -0.70 33.16
C ARG A 440 -8.26 0.83 33.32
N PRO A 441 -8.32 1.39 34.54
CA PRO A 441 -8.37 2.85 34.72
C PRO A 441 -7.22 3.58 34.02
N PHE A 442 -7.39 4.85 33.65
CA PHE A 442 -6.33 5.65 33.03
C PHE A 442 -4.99 5.58 33.83
N PRO A 443 -3.81 5.49 33.17
CA PRO A 443 -3.54 5.63 31.72
C PRO A 443 -3.28 4.30 30.99
N TRP A 444 -3.85 3.19 31.47
CA TRP A 444 -3.63 1.87 30.87
C TRP A 444 -4.20 1.76 29.45
N GLU A 445 -3.95 0.61 28.83
CA GLU A 445 -4.30 0.36 27.45
C GLU A 445 -5.79 0.57 27.17
N SER A 446 -6.10 1.10 26.00
CA SER A 446 -7.48 1.31 25.56
C SER A 446 -7.65 1.09 24.07
N ALA A 447 -8.90 0.89 23.69
CA ALA A 447 -9.36 0.67 22.34
C ALA A 447 -10.63 1.49 22.11
N MET A 448 -11.06 1.56 20.86
CA MET A 448 -12.23 2.30 20.42
C MET A 448 -12.99 1.52 19.36
N LEU A 449 -14.30 1.44 19.55
CA LEU A 449 -15.23 1.02 18.51
C LEU A 449 -15.75 2.29 17.83
N HIS A 450 -15.37 2.48 16.57
CA HIS A 450 -15.67 3.69 15.82
C HIS A 450 -17.15 3.78 15.42
N ARG A 451 -17.58 4.98 15.00
CA ARG A 451 -18.88 5.18 14.38
C ARG A 451 -19.00 4.34 13.11
N LEU A 452 -20.23 3.92 12.80
CA LEU A 452 -20.52 3.26 11.53
C LEU A 452 -20.32 4.22 10.35
N VAL A 453 -19.77 3.68 9.27
CA VAL A 453 -19.77 4.31 7.95
C VAL A 453 -20.76 3.55 7.06
N PHE A 454 -21.74 4.26 6.52
CA PHE A 454 -22.77 3.67 5.65
C PHE A 454 -22.30 3.55 4.20
N GLN A 455 -22.94 2.68 3.42
CA GLN A 455 -22.53 2.39 2.04
C GLN A 455 -22.35 3.64 1.20
N ASP A 456 -23.29 4.57 1.26
CA ASP A 456 -23.24 5.79 0.45
C ASP A 456 -21.98 6.63 0.73
N ASN A 457 -21.36 6.47 1.90
CA ASN A 457 -20.15 7.18 2.31
C ASN A 457 -18.86 6.38 2.04
N TRP A 458 -18.88 5.04 2.02
CA TRP A 458 -17.70 4.21 1.72
C TRP A 458 -17.65 3.69 0.28
N GLU A 459 -18.69 3.87 -0.52
CA GLU A 459 -18.75 3.48 -1.94
C GLU A 459 -19.32 4.60 -2.82
N THR A 460 -18.72 4.80 -3.99
CA THR A 460 -19.22 5.76 -4.98
C THR A 460 -18.94 5.33 -6.41
N GLU A 461 -19.89 5.60 -7.31
CA GLU A 461 -19.76 5.41 -8.75
C GLU A 461 -20.30 6.65 -9.46
N PHE A 462 -19.55 7.19 -10.42
CA PHE A 462 -20.00 8.30 -11.25
C PHE A 462 -19.39 8.27 -12.65
N GLU A 463 -20.02 9.01 -13.56
CA GLU A 463 -19.59 9.18 -14.93
C GLU A 463 -19.82 10.63 -15.38
N PHE A 464 -18.88 11.16 -16.16
CA PHE A 464 -19.01 12.49 -16.76
C PHE A 464 -18.20 12.57 -18.07
N GLU A 465 -18.46 13.61 -18.85
CA GLU A 465 -17.79 13.85 -20.13
C GLU A 465 -16.77 14.98 -20.02
N ASP A 466 -15.63 14.82 -20.68
CA ASP A 466 -14.68 15.89 -21.00
C ASP A 466 -14.56 16.01 -22.53
N HIS A 467 -14.24 17.21 -23.00
CA HIS A 467 -14.02 17.49 -24.41
C HIS A 467 -12.69 18.20 -24.64
N ASP A 468 -11.93 17.79 -25.65
CA ASP A 468 -10.66 18.43 -26.01
C ASP A 468 -10.48 18.57 -27.53
N GLU A 469 -9.79 19.65 -27.93
CA GLU A 469 -9.50 19.94 -29.33
C GLU A 469 -8.28 19.18 -29.88
N GLY A 470 -7.47 18.56 -29.01
CA GLY A 470 -6.31 17.75 -29.39
C GLY A 470 -5.03 18.54 -29.63
N ASN A 471 -4.88 19.69 -28.95
CA ASN A 471 -3.73 20.58 -29.12
C ASN A 471 -2.44 20.04 -28.46
N LYS A 472 -2.57 19.09 -27.54
CA LYS A 472 -1.48 18.41 -26.83
C LYS A 472 -1.96 17.04 -26.35
N ASP A 473 -1.01 16.21 -25.93
CA ASP A 473 -1.34 14.98 -25.23
C ASP A 473 -1.97 15.33 -23.88
N ASP A 474 -2.98 14.56 -23.51
CA ASP A 474 -3.63 14.67 -22.21
C ASP A 474 -3.41 13.39 -21.41
N TRP A 475 -3.28 13.54 -20.11
CA TRP A 475 -3.31 12.43 -19.17
C TRP A 475 -4.35 12.67 -18.09
N TYR A 476 -4.97 11.59 -17.65
CA TYR A 476 -5.97 11.57 -16.60
C TYR A 476 -5.62 10.56 -15.53
N TYR A 477 -5.80 10.89 -14.26
CA TYR A 477 -5.78 9.90 -13.18
C TYR A 477 -6.76 10.28 -12.07
N VAL A 478 -7.09 9.29 -11.24
CA VAL A 478 -8.00 9.45 -10.10
C VAL A 478 -7.20 9.46 -8.81
N ARG A 479 -7.57 10.36 -7.90
CA ARG A 479 -7.10 10.41 -6.52
C ARG A 479 -8.27 10.22 -5.57
N VAL A 480 -8.16 9.26 -4.67
CA VAL A 480 -9.17 8.98 -3.62
C VAL A 480 -8.58 9.39 -2.27
N ILE A 481 -9.39 10.02 -1.43
CA ILE A 481 -9.01 10.45 -0.09
C ILE A 481 -10.12 10.03 0.87
N GLN A 482 -9.76 9.29 1.91
CA GLN A 482 -10.66 8.94 3.01
C GLN A 482 -10.44 9.88 4.21
N THR A 483 -11.44 9.97 5.09
CA THR A 483 -11.40 10.83 6.28
C THR A 483 -10.36 10.40 7.31
N ASN A 484 -9.95 9.13 7.31
CA ASN A 484 -8.85 8.62 8.11
C ASN A 484 -7.45 8.97 7.56
N GLY A 485 -7.39 9.68 6.43
CA GLY A 485 -6.16 10.13 5.78
C GLY A 485 -5.57 9.14 4.78
N GLU A 486 -6.08 7.91 4.69
CA GLU A 486 -5.64 6.95 3.68
C GLU A 486 -6.05 7.39 2.27
N MET A 487 -5.20 7.08 1.28
CA MET A 487 -5.34 7.56 -0.09
C MET A 487 -5.10 6.45 -1.12
N ALA A 488 -5.65 6.67 -2.32
CA ALA A 488 -5.33 5.88 -3.51
C ALA A 488 -5.07 6.76 -4.74
N TRP A 489 -4.21 6.31 -5.65
CA TRP A 489 -3.92 6.95 -6.93
C TRP A 489 -3.97 5.93 -8.06
N SER A 490 -4.85 6.12 -9.04
CA SER A 490 -4.87 5.26 -10.24
C SER A 490 -3.61 5.47 -11.08
N SER A 491 -3.20 4.45 -11.84
CA SER A 491 -2.35 4.73 -13.00
C SER A 491 -3.06 5.69 -13.97
N PRO A 492 -2.32 6.55 -14.68
CA PRO A 492 -2.95 7.44 -15.64
C PRO A 492 -3.52 6.71 -16.86
N ILE A 493 -4.46 7.35 -17.54
CA ILE A 493 -4.86 7.06 -18.93
C ILE A 493 -4.40 8.23 -19.78
N TRP A 494 -3.82 7.94 -20.95
CA TRP A 494 -3.34 8.97 -21.88
C TRP A 494 -4.21 9.03 -23.13
N VAL A 495 -4.42 10.23 -23.65
CA VAL A 495 -5.04 10.48 -24.96
C VAL A 495 -4.05 11.30 -25.78
N ASN A 496 -3.63 10.75 -26.92
CA ASN A 496 -2.69 11.41 -27.83
C ASN A 496 -3.32 12.66 -28.45
N LYS A 497 -2.48 13.65 -28.77
CA LYS A 497 -2.87 14.78 -29.62
C LYS A 497 -3.26 14.33 -31.03
N LYS A 498 -3.90 15.24 -31.78
CA LYS A 498 -4.26 15.05 -33.20
C LYS A 498 -3.08 14.84 -34.12
#